data_AF-A0A841BWP7-F1
#
_entry.id   AF-A0A841BWP7-F1
#
_cell.length_a   1.000
_cell.length_b   1.000
_cell.length_c   1.000
_cell.angle_alpha   90.00
_cell.angle_beta   90.00
_cell.angle_gamma   90.00
#
_symmetry.space_group_name_H-M   'P 1'
#
loop_
_entity.id
_entity.type
_entity.pdbx_description
1 polymer ?
#
loop_
_entity_poly.entity_id
_entity_poly.type
_entity_poly.pdbx_seq_one_letter_code
_entity_poly.pdbx_strand_id
1 'polypeptide(L)'
;MTPRHLERRIRIWLILFIIGLAVAGLTAFPLEFELRWLVRSLHGWASPVADAIPSLQRWLEHVQTGLSESYAKYPFLAYGTDWLAFAHLVIAIAFWGPLRDPVRNIWVIEFGMIACVAVIPAVLICGVVRDIPWGWQLVDMSFGVFGIIPLYLVRRLIKRLEVLRESAMMAPAVEQVSHSGLAS
;
A
#
# COMPACT_ATOMS: atom_id res chain seq x y z
N MET A 1 -22.36 17.20 6.07
CA MET A 1 -21.83 15.86 6.40
C MET A 1 -21.22 15.95 7.79
N THR A 2 -21.61 15.09 8.75
CA THR A 2 -21.11 15.23 10.13
C THR A 2 -19.67 14.72 10.29
N PRO A 3 -18.87 15.25 11.25
CA PRO A 3 -17.48 14.83 11.45
C PRO A 3 -17.29 13.31 11.62
N ARG A 4 -18.24 12.64 12.30
CA ARG A 4 -18.21 11.18 12.51
C ARG A 4 -18.31 10.38 11.20
N HIS A 5 -19.11 10.84 10.24
CA HIS A 5 -19.20 10.16 8.94
C HIS A 5 -17.91 10.29 8.13
N LEU A 6 -17.24 11.44 8.24
CA LEU A 6 -15.97 11.69 7.57
C LEU A 6 -14.86 10.80 8.13
N GLU A 7 -14.78 10.71 9.46
CA GLU A 7 -13.83 9.85 10.16
C GLU A 7 -14.04 8.36 9.84
N ARG A 8 -15.29 7.89 9.79
CA ARG A 8 -15.59 6.51 9.39
C ARG A 8 -15.11 6.20 7.97
N ARG A 9 -15.31 7.12 7.02
CA ARG A 9 -14.81 6.97 5.64
C ARG A 9 -13.28 6.92 5.60
N ILE A 10 -12.61 7.80 6.34
CA ILE A 10 -11.14 7.77 6.47
C ILE A 10 -10.68 6.39 6.96
N ARG A 11 -11.28 5.88 8.05
CA ARG A 11 -10.92 4.59 8.62
C ARG A 11 -11.13 3.43 7.65
N ILE A 12 -12.23 3.40 6.89
CA ILE A 12 -12.49 2.35 5.90
C ILE A 12 -11.40 2.32 4.83
N TRP A 13 -11.08 3.48 4.24
CA TRP A 13 -10.03 3.57 3.22
C TRP A 13 -8.65 3.21 3.77
N LEU A 14 -8.34 3.63 5.00
CA LEU A 14 -7.10 3.24 5.67
C LEU A 14 -7.02 1.75 5.94
N ILE A 15 -8.08 1.12 6.44
CA ILE A 15 -8.12 -0.32 6.69
C ILE A 15 -7.95 -1.09 5.39
N LEU A 16 -8.62 -0.67 4.31
CA LEU A 16 -8.45 -1.28 2.99
C LEU A 16 -7.00 -1.21 2.52
N PHE A 17 -6.36 -0.04 2.65
CA PHE A 17 -4.95 0.13 2.30
C PHE A 17 -4.02 -0.73 3.17
N ILE A 18 -4.24 -0.75 4.49
CA ILE A 18 -3.45 -1.55 5.45
C ILE A 18 -3.56 -3.04 5.13
N ILE A 19 -4.78 -3.54 4.86
CA ILE A 19 -4.98 -4.95 4.48
C ILE A 19 -4.25 -5.25 3.18
N GLY A 20 -4.39 -4.41 2.15
CA GLY A 20 -3.69 -4.60 0.88
C GLY A 20 -2.17 -4.63 1.06
N LEU A 21 -1.62 -3.69 1.83
CA LEU A 21 -0.20 -3.63 2.15
C LEU A 21 0.28 -4.86 2.93
N ALA A 22 -0.47 -5.30 3.94
CA ALA A 22 -0.13 -6.47 4.74
C ALA A 22 -0.20 -7.75 3.90
N VAL A 23 -1.23 -7.92 3.06
CA VAL A 23 -1.35 -9.07 2.16
C VAL A 23 -0.19 -9.10 1.17
N ALA A 24 0.16 -7.97 0.54
CA ALA A 24 1.31 -7.89 -0.36
C ALA A 24 2.64 -8.22 0.34
N GLY A 25 2.78 -7.89 1.63
CA GLY A 25 3.91 -8.32 2.43
C GLY A 25 3.90 -9.82 2.74
N LEU A 26 2.75 -10.36 3.14
CA LEU A 26 2.60 -11.75 3.57
C LEU A 26 2.85 -12.74 2.43
N THR A 27 2.56 -12.39 1.17
CA THR A 27 2.87 -13.23 0.00
C THR A 27 4.37 -13.48 -0.19
N ALA A 28 5.24 -12.67 0.42
CA ALA A 28 6.68 -12.90 0.36
C ALA A 28 7.15 -14.07 1.25
N PHE A 29 6.39 -14.49 2.26
CA PHE A 29 6.75 -15.64 3.11
C PHE A 29 6.67 -16.98 2.34
N PRO A 30 5.51 -17.37 1.76
CA PRO A 30 5.40 -18.60 0.98
C PRO A 30 5.65 -18.36 -0.52
N LEU A 31 6.56 -17.46 -0.90
CA LEU A 31 6.75 -17.02 -2.29
C LEU A 31 6.94 -18.19 -3.27
N GLU A 32 7.78 -19.17 -2.94
CA GLU A 32 8.01 -20.33 -3.81
C GLU A 32 6.75 -21.19 -3.97
N PHE A 33 6.00 -21.38 -2.89
CA PHE A 33 4.77 -22.16 -2.90
C PHE A 33 3.68 -21.46 -3.73
N GLU A 34 3.48 -20.17 -3.51
CA GLU A 34 2.50 -19.37 -4.24
C GLU A 34 2.84 -19.30 -5.73
N LEU A 35 4.11 -19.08 -6.08
CA LEU A 35 4.55 -19.05 -7.47
C LEU A 35 4.38 -20.42 -8.15
N ARG A 36 4.69 -21.52 -7.45
CA ARG A 36 4.46 -22.87 -7.95
C ARG A 36 2.97 -23.15 -8.19
N TRP A 37 2.11 -22.69 -7.29
CA TRP A 37 0.67 -22.79 -7.47
C TRP A 37 0.16 -21.95 -8.65
N LEU A 38 0.69 -20.73 -8.82
CA LEU A 38 0.36 -19.84 -9.93
C LEU A 38 0.74 -20.45 -11.29
N VAL A 39 1.98 -20.94 -11.44
CA VAL A 39 2.43 -21.59 -12.68
C VAL A 39 1.62 -22.85 -12.99
N ARG A 40 1.31 -23.67 -11.97
CA ARG A 40 0.42 -24.84 -12.16
C ARG A 40 -0.98 -24.44 -12.62
N SER A 41 -1.51 -23.33 -12.10
CA SER A 41 -2.82 -22.82 -12.50
C SER A 41 -2.82 -22.36 -13.97
N LEU A 42 -1.75 -21.73 -14.44
CA LEU A 42 -1.58 -21.34 -15.85
C LEU A 42 -1.53 -22.53 -16.81
N HIS A 43 -1.08 -23.69 -16.35
CA HIS A 43 -1.14 -24.94 -17.14
C HIS A 43 -2.47 -25.69 -17.02
N GLY A 44 -3.34 -25.27 -16.10
CA GLY A 44 -4.61 -25.91 -15.80
C GLY A 44 -5.78 -25.00 -16.11
N TRP A 45 -6.53 -24.62 -15.07
CA TRP A 45 -7.77 -23.85 -15.21
C TRP A 45 -7.58 -22.43 -15.76
N ALA A 46 -6.37 -21.85 -15.65
CA ALA A 46 -6.04 -20.52 -16.15
C ALA A 46 -5.29 -20.54 -17.49
N SER A 47 -5.29 -21.66 -18.21
CA SER A 47 -4.63 -21.77 -19.53
C SER A 47 -5.03 -20.70 -20.56
N PRO A 48 -6.28 -20.19 -20.61
CA PRO A 48 -6.63 -19.13 -21.56
C PRO A 48 -5.82 -17.83 -21.35
N VAL A 49 -5.37 -17.56 -20.12
CA VAL A 49 -4.50 -16.40 -19.81
C VAL A 49 -3.10 -16.63 -20.35
N ALA A 50 -2.61 -17.86 -20.23
CA ALA A 50 -1.31 -18.28 -20.71
C ALA A 50 -1.23 -18.18 -22.25
N ASP A 51 -2.30 -18.63 -22.93
CA ASP A 51 -2.43 -18.53 -24.39
C ASP A 51 -2.52 -17.07 -24.86
N ALA A 52 -3.21 -16.21 -24.10
CA ALA A 52 -3.35 -14.79 -24.41
C ALA A 52 -2.03 -14.01 -24.21
N ILE A 53 -1.20 -14.41 -23.24
CA ILE A 53 0.07 -13.73 -22.91
C ILE A 53 1.22 -14.75 -22.74
N PRO A 54 1.72 -15.36 -23.85
CA PRO A 54 2.71 -16.43 -23.77
C PRO A 54 4.07 -15.97 -23.22
N SER A 55 4.37 -14.67 -23.27
CA SER A 55 5.58 -14.09 -22.67
C SER A 55 5.54 -14.06 -21.15
N LEU A 56 4.35 -13.83 -20.57
CA LEU A 56 4.15 -13.81 -19.12
C LEU A 56 4.31 -15.22 -18.54
N GLN A 57 3.74 -16.23 -19.20
CA GLN A 57 3.89 -17.63 -18.80
C GLN A 57 5.37 -18.03 -18.76
N ARG A 58 6.10 -17.82 -19.86
CA ARG A 58 7.53 -18.17 -19.94
C ARG A 58 8.37 -17.44 -18.88
N TRP A 59 8.04 -16.18 -18.61
CA TRP A 59 8.70 -15.43 -17.54
C TRP A 59 8.43 -16.03 -16.16
N LEU A 60 7.17 -16.35 -15.84
CA LEU A 60 6.79 -16.95 -14.56
C LEU A 60 7.44 -18.33 -14.35
N GLU A 61 7.49 -19.16 -15.39
CA GLU A 61 8.21 -20.44 -15.37
C GLU A 61 9.71 -20.25 -15.13
N HIS A 62 10.32 -19.27 -15.80
CA HIS A 62 11.73 -18.94 -15.60
C HIS A 62 12.02 -18.53 -14.15
N VAL A 63 11.20 -17.65 -13.58
CA VAL A 63 11.32 -17.21 -12.17
C VAL A 63 11.09 -18.38 -11.22
N GLN A 64 10.09 -19.24 -11.49
CA GLN A 64 9.80 -20.42 -10.66
C GLN A 64 11.00 -21.38 -10.61
N THR A 65 11.58 -21.71 -11.76
CA THR A 65 12.76 -22.57 -11.84
C THR A 65 13.93 -21.94 -11.09
N GLY A 66 14.22 -20.66 -11.36
CA GLY A 66 15.33 -19.96 -10.70
C GLY A 66 15.18 -19.89 -9.18
N LEU A 67 13.96 -19.65 -8.69
CA LEU A 67 13.67 -19.60 -7.26
C LEU A 67 13.81 -20.99 -6.60
N SER A 68 13.23 -22.02 -7.21
CA SER A 68 13.24 -23.38 -6.66
C SER A 68 14.64 -23.98 -6.62
N GLU A 69 15.42 -23.83 -7.70
CA GLU A 69 16.82 -24.28 -7.74
C GLU A 69 17.70 -23.51 -6.75
N SER A 70 17.51 -22.19 -6.65
CA SER A 70 18.27 -21.35 -5.71
C SER A 70 17.95 -21.68 -4.26
N TYR A 71 16.68 -21.87 -3.89
CA TYR A 71 16.28 -22.20 -2.53
C TYR A 71 16.68 -23.63 -2.16
N ALA A 72 16.66 -24.58 -3.10
CA ALA A 72 17.17 -25.93 -2.88
C ALA A 72 18.67 -25.94 -2.56
N LYS A 73 19.45 -25.09 -3.25
CA LYS A 73 20.91 -25.01 -3.09
C LYS A 73 21.35 -24.09 -1.95
N TYR A 74 20.63 -22.99 -1.74
CA TYR A 74 20.94 -21.92 -0.79
C TYR A 74 19.67 -21.48 -0.04
N PRO A 75 19.16 -22.31 0.90
CA PRO A 75 17.90 -22.02 1.60
C PRO A 75 17.90 -20.69 2.36
N PHE A 76 19.07 -20.26 2.85
CA PHE A 76 19.22 -19.01 3.60
C PHE A 76 18.81 -17.76 2.78
N LEU A 77 18.75 -17.83 1.44
CA LEU A 77 18.29 -16.73 0.61
C LEU A 77 16.82 -16.36 0.86
N ALA A 78 15.99 -17.31 1.28
CA ALA A 78 14.60 -17.06 1.68
C ALA A 78 14.50 -16.11 2.89
N TYR A 79 15.56 -16.01 3.70
CA TYR A 79 15.58 -15.05 4.80
C TYR A 79 15.48 -13.59 4.32
N GLY A 80 15.97 -13.30 3.10
CA GLY A 80 15.82 -11.97 2.50
C GLY A 80 14.36 -11.61 2.23
N THR A 81 13.54 -12.56 1.79
CA THR A 81 12.10 -12.37 1.57
C THR A 81 11.34 -12.29 2.88
N ASP A 82 11.80 -12.96 3.95
CA ASP A 82 11.22 -12.82 5.29
C ASP A 82 11.36 -11.39 5.82
N TRP A 83 12.53 -10.76 5.63
CA TRP A 83 12.74 -9.35 6.00
C TRP A 83 11.89 -8.40 5.17
N LEU A 84 11.69 -8.70 3.89
CA LEU A 84 10.81 -7.91 3.03
C LEU A 84 9.36 -7.98 3.52
N ALA A 85 8.89 -9.18 3.86
CA ALA A 85 7.56 -9.38 4.45
C ALA A 85 7.42 -8.61 5.77
N PHE A 86 8.42 -8.72 6.64
CA PHE A 86 8.44 -8.01 7.92
C PHE A 86 8.37 -6.49 7.74
N ALA A 87 9.12 -5.92 6.79
CA ALA A 87 9.09 -4.48 6.51
C ALA A 87 7.68 -3.99 6.16
N HIS A 88 6.94 -4.74 5.33
CA HIS A 88 5.55 -4.40 4.98
C HIS A 88 4.63 -4.42 6.20
N LEU A 89 4.78 -5.41 7.09
CA LEU A 89 4.01 -5.50 8.32
C LEU A 89 4.31 -4.33 9.26
N VAL A 90 5.59 -3.94 9.42
CA VAL A 90 5.99 -2.79 10.22
C VAL A 90 5.42 -1.48 9.64
N ILE A 91 5.45 -1.31 8.31
CA ILE A 91 4.84 -0.16 7.66
C ILE A 91 3.33 -0.16 7.90
N ALA A 92 2.66 -1.31 7.77
CA ALA A 92 1.22 -1.44 8.04
C ALA A 92 0.88 -1.04 9.49
N ILE A 93 1.72 -1.40 10.46
CA ILE A 93 1.57 -1.01 11.87
C ILE A 93 1.71 0.52 12.02
N ALA A 94 2.58 1.19 11.28
CA ALA A 94 2.72 2.65 11.36
C ALA A 94 1.40 3.40 11.02
N PHE A 95 0.56 2.83 10.16
CA PHE A 95 -0.77 3.37 9.83
C PHE A 95 -1.79 3.26 10.99
N TRP A 96 -1.44 2.59 12.09
CA TRP A 96 -2.23 2.63 13.32
C TRP A 96 -2.37 4.05 13.89
N GLY A 97 -1.35 4.90 13.72
CA GLY A 97 -1.40 6.31 14.14
C GLY A 97 -2.57 7.06 13.49
N PRO A 98 -2.66 7.12 12.15
CA PRO A 98 -3.80 7.68 11.42
C PRO A 98 -5.16 7.04 11.73
N LEU A 99 -5.22 5.75 12.07
CA LEU A 99 -6.47 5.13 12.51
C LEU A 99 -6.97 5.68 13.85
N ARG A 100 -6.05 6.05 14.75
CA ARG A 100 -6.36 6.61 16.07
C ARG A 100 -6.66 8.10 16.01
N ASP A 101 -5.79 8.89 15.37
CA ASP A 101 -6.03 10.32 15.14
C ASP A 101 -5.46 10.74 13.78
N PRO A 102 -6.32 10.82 12.74
CA PRO A 102 -5.84 11.06 11.38
C PRO A 102 -5.32 12.49 11.16
N VAL A 103 -5.79 13.49 11.91
CA VAL A 103 -5.35 14.88 11.74
C VAL A 103 -3.92 15.04 12.27
N ARG A 104 -3.65 14.56 13.48
CA ARG A 104 -2.31 14.61 14.09
C ARG A 104 -1.28 13.78 13.33
N ASN A 105 -1.70 12.71 12.66
CA ASN A 105 -0.82 11.77 11.98
C ASN A 105 -0.91 11.86 10.44
N ILE A 106 -1.33 13.00 9.89
CA ILE A 106 -1.46 13.17 8.43
C ILE A 106 -0.16 12.90 7.68
N TRP A 107 0.99 13.16 8.31
CA TRP A 107 2.31 12.90 7.74
C TRP A 107 2.50 11.43 7.36
N VAL A 108 1.96 10.46 8.12
CA VAL A 108 2.06 9.03 7.78
C VAL A 108 1.36 8.73 6.44
N ILE A 109 0.29 9.46 6.13
CA ILE A 109 -0.42 9.34 4.85
C ILE A 109 0.44 9.92 3.72
N GLU A 110 1.04 11.08 3.94
CA GLU A 110 1.93 11.72 2.96
C GLU A 110 3.20 10.89 2.72
N PHE A 111 3.78 10.30 3.77
CA PHE A 111 4.87 9.33 3.68
C PHE A 111 4.46 8.13 2.81
N GLY A 112 3.28 7.57 3.03
CA GLY A 112 2.74 6.49 2.19
C GLY A 112 2.59 6.91 0.73
N MET A 113 2.14 8.13 0.46
CA MET A 113 2.06 8.67 -0.91
C MET A 113 3.45 8.83 -1.55
N ILE A 114 4.44 9.32 -0.80
CA ILE A 114 5.83 9.43 -1.25
C ILE A 114 6.36 8.03 -1.60
N ALA A 115 6.13 7.04 -0.74
CA ALA A 115 6.51 5.66 -1.00
C ALA A 115 5.87 5.12 -2.29
N CYS A 116 4.57 5.38 -2.51
CA CYS A 116 3.88 4.99 -3.75
C CYS A 116 4.51 5.59 -5.01
N VAL A 117 4.93 6.86 -4.96
CA VAL A 117 5.64 7.51 -6.08
C VAL A 117 7.05 6.96 -6.24
N ALA A 118 7.76 6.71 -5.12
CA ALA A 118 9.13 6.22 -5.11
C ALA A 118 9.29 4.80 -5.68
N VAL A 119 8.23 3.98 -5.66
CA VAL A 119 8.22 2.66 -6.31
C VAL A 119 8.50 2.78 -7.82
N ILE A 120 8.00 3.81 -8.50
CA ILE A 120 8.16 3.97 -9.95
C ILE A 120 9.64 4.04 -10.37
N PRO A 121 10.46 5.00 -9.90
CA PRO A 121 11.87 5.05 -10.27
C PRO A 121 12.64 3.83 -9.73
N ALA A 122 12.28 3.31 -8.56
CA ALA A 122 12.93 2.13 -7.99
C ALA A 122 12.78 0.91 -8.92
N VAL A 123 11.57 0.65 -9.42
CA VAL A 123 11.30 -0.46 -10.35
C VAL A 123 11.98 -0.24 -11.69
N LEU A 124 11.93 0.97 -12.24
CA LEU A 124 12.55 1.25 -13.55
C LEU A 124 14.07 1.08 -13.51
N ILE A 125 14.74 1.49 -12.43
CA ILE A 125 16.19 1.33 -12.27
C ILE A 125 16.54 -0.13 -11.95
N CYS A 126 15.93 -0.70 -10.90
CA CYS A 126 16.24 -2.05 -10.45
C CYS A 126 15.83 -3.13 -11.46
N GLY A 127 14.77 -2.87 -12.23
CA GLY A 127 14.27 -3.74 -13.27
C GLY A 127 15.25 -3.85 -14.42
N VAL A 128 15.80 -2.73 -14.89
CA VAL A 128 16.85 -2.73 -15.92
C VAL A 128 18.13 -3.41 -15.41
N VAL A 129 18.57 -3.11 -14.18
CA VAL A 129 19.79 -3.71 -13.59
C VAL A 129 19.70 -5.23 -13.43
N ARG A 130 18.49 -5.78 -13.32
CA ARG A 130 18.24 -7.22 -13.10
C ARG A 130 17.55 -7.91 -14.28
N ASP A 131 17.55 -7.26 -15.45
CA ASP A 131 16.96 -7.79 -16.69
C ASP A 131 15.49 -8.23 -16.56
N ILE A 132 14.71 -7.51 -15.73
CA ILE A 132 13.28 -7.79 -15.52
C ILE A 132 12.47 -7.31 -16.73
N PRO A 133 11.57 -8.13 -17.32
CA PRO A 133 10.76 -7.73 -18.46
C PRO A 133 9.87 -6.52 -18.17
N TRP A 134 9.72 -5.63 -19.15
CA TRP A 134 8.87 -4.45 -19.07
C TRP A 134 7.44 -4.74 -18.60
N GLY A 135 6.85 -5.84 -19.07
CA GLY A 135 5.50 -6.24 -18.66
C GLY A 135 5.41 -6.52 -17.15
N TRP A 136 6.45 -7.11 -16.55
CA TRP A 136 6.49 -7.37 -15.12
C TRP A 136 6.76 -6.10 -14.31
N GLN A 137 7.63 -5.21 -14.82
CA GLN A 137 7.85 -3.90 -14.20
C GLN A 137 6.54 -3.07 -14.11
N LEU A 138 5.64 -3.18 -15.10
CA LEU A 138 4.31 -2.55 -15.04
C LEU A 138 3.45 -3.10 -13.90
N VAL A 139 3.53 -4.40 -13.63
CA VAL A 139 2.85 -5.04 -12.48
C VAL A 139 3.41 -4.48 -11.18
N ASP A 140 4.72 -4.39 -11.04
CA ASP A 140 5.36 -3.84 -9.83
C ASP A 140 5.00 -2.36 -9.60
N MET A 141 4.99 -1.54 -10.65
CA MET A 141 4.60 -0.13 -10.56
C MET A 141 3.11 0.05 -10.22
N SER A 142 2.26 -0.92 -10.58
CA SER A 142 0.82 -0.85 -10.31
C SER A 142 0.52 -0.75 -8.81
N PHE A 143 1.36 -1.34 -7.94
CA PHE A 143 1.20 -1.22 -6.48
C PHE A 143 1.29 0.24 -6.01
N GLY A 144 2.22 1.02 -6.57
CA GLY A 144 2.32 2.46 -6.28
C GLY A 144 1.12 3.24 -6.83
N VAL A 145 0.73 2.96 -8.09
CA VAL A 145 -0.39 3.64 -8.76
C VAL A 145 -1.72 3.38 -8.07
N PHE A 146 -2.02 2.14 -7.69
CA PHE A 146 -3.24 1.80 -6.98
C PHE A 146 -3.18 2.14 -5.50
N GLY A 147 -1.99 2.08 -4.88
CA GLY A 147 -1.78 2.44 -3.48
C GLY A 147 -1.95 3.93 -3.20
N ILE A 148 -1.59 4.81 -4.14
CA ILE A 148 -1.70 6.26 -3.92
C ILE A 148 -3.17 6.75 -3.93
N ILE A 149 -4.06 6.04 -4.63
CA ILE A 149 -5.48 6.42 -4.75
C ILE A 149 -6.18 6.50 -3.38
N PRO A 150 -6.22 5.44 -2.54
CA PRO A 150 -6.85 5.51 -1.23
C PRO A 150 -6.16 6.54 -0.32
N LEU A 151 -4.83 6.66 -0.37
CA LEU A 151 -4.08 7.61 0.45
C LEU A 151 -4.39 9.07 0.08
N TYR A 152 -4.47 9.37 -1.20
CA TYR A 152 -4.84 10.70 -1.68
C TYR A 152 -6.27 11.07 -1.26
N LEU A 153 -7.22 10.14 -1.40
CA LEU A 153 -8.59 10.33 -0.95
C LEU A 153 -8.63 10.57 0.56
N VAL A 154 -7.95 9.75 1.35
CA VAL A 154 -7.85 9.91 2.81
C VAL A 154 -7.27 11.27 3.15
N ARG A 155 -6.16 11.68 2.55
CA ARG A 155 -5.55 13.00 2.78
C ARG A 155 -6.53 14.15 2.57
N ARG A 156 -7.32 14.12 1.49
CA ARG A 156 -8.35 15.14 1.23
C ARG A 156 -9.45 15.13 2.29
N LEU A 157 -9.86 13.96 2.77
CA LEU A 157 -10.86 13.85 3.83
C LEU A 157 -10.29 14.33 5.19
N ILE A 158 -9.03 14.07 5.48
CA ILE A 158 -8.34 14.53 6.70
C ILE A 158 -8.29 16.05 6.73
N LYS A 159 -7.88 16.70 5.64
CA LYS A 159 -7.87 18.17 5.56
C LYS A 159 -9.25 18.80 5.75
N ARG A 160 -10.32 18.14 5.29
CA ARG A 160 -11.68 18.57 5.58
C ARG A 160 -12.07 18.38 7.05
N LEU A 161 -11.60 17.29 7.68
CA LEU A 161 -11.85 17.01 9.09
C LEU A 161 -11.13 18.01 10.00
N GLU A 162 -9.91 18.41 9.65
CA GLU A 162 -9.12 19.44 10.34
C GLU A 162 -9.87 20.77 10.42
N VAL A 163 -10.32 21.30 9.29
CA VAL A 163 -11.09 22.56 9.22
C VAL A 163 -12.38 22.50 10.05
N LEU A 164 -13.09 21.37 10.03
CA LEU A 164 -14.32 21.20 10.82
C LEU A 164 -14.04 21.16 12.34
N ARG A 165 -12.93 20.55 12.75
CA ARG A 165 -12.52 20.52 14.17
C ARG A 165 -12.09 21.91 14.66
N GLU A 166 -11.34 22.65 13.85
CA GLU A 166 -10.94 24.03 14.14
C GLU A 166 -12.15 24.95 14.28
N SER A 167 -13.08 24.89 13.32
CA SER A 167 -14.32 25.68 13.35
C SER A 167 -15.16 25.42 14.60
N ALA A 168 -15.26 24.15 15.03
CA ALA A 168 -15.98 23.77 16.25
C ALA A 168 -15.28 24.26 17.53
N MET A 169 -13.94 24.34 17.54
CA MET A 169 -13.19 24.90 18.67
C MET A 169 -13.33 26.43 18.76
N MET A 170 -13.40 27.13 17.63
CA MET A 170 -13.50 28.60 17.59
C MET A 170 -14.90 29.13 17.90
N ALA A 171 -15.96 28.37 17.65
CA ALA A 171 -17.35 28.77 17.92
C ALA A 171 -17.62 29.23 19.37
N PRO A 172 -17.24 28.47 20.43
CA PRO A 172 -17.45 28.91 21.81
C PRO A 172 -16.60 30.13 22.22
N ALA A 173 -15.45 30.35 21.56
CA ALA A 173 -14.57 31.49 21.86
C ALA A 173 -15.13 32.81 21.33
N VAL A 174 -15.77 32.79 20.16
CA VAL A 174 -16.41 33.98 19.55
C VAL A 174 -17.63 34.44 20.35
N GLU A 175 -18.43 33.49 20.87
CA GLU A 175 -19.61 33.79 21.68
C GLU A 175 -19.23 34.43 23.02
N GLN A 176 -18.14 33.98 23.66
CA GLN A 176 -17.63 34.59 24.89
C GLN A 176 -17.11 36.02 24.70
N VAL A 177 -16.41 36.31 23.60
CA VAL A 177 -15.93 37.67 23.31
C VAL A 177 -17.12 38.61 23.04
N SER A 178 -18.14 38.15 22.32
CA SER A 178 -19.35 38.93 22.06
C SER A 178 -20.11 39.30 23.34
N HIS A 179 -20.15 38.41 24.34
CA HIS A 179 -20.81 38.70 25.62
C HIS A 179 -19.97 39.63 26.52
N SER A 180 -18.64 39.58 26.44
CA SER A 180 -17.77 40.50 27.20
C SER A 180 -17.70 41.93 26.64
N GLY A 181 -17.90 42.11 25.32
CA GLY A 181 -17.83 43.43 24.66
C GLY A 181 -19.11 44.28 24.77
N LEU A 182 -20.22 43.69 25.24
CA LEU A 182 -21.47 44.41 25.51
C LEU A 182 -21.57 44.92 26.97
N ALA A 183 -20.58 44.61 27.81
CA ALA A 183 -20.56 44.95 29.23
C ALA A 183 -19.62 46.13 29.58
N SER A 184 -19.08 46.84 28.58
CA SER A 184 -18.23 48.04 28.72
C SER A 184 -18.90 49.26 28.11
#